data_AF-A0A0S7BM26-F1
#
_entry.id   AF-A0A0S7BM26-F1
#
_cell.length_a   1.000
_cell.length_b   1.000
_cell.length_c   1.000
_cell.angle_alpha   90.00
_cell.angle_beta   90.00
_cell.angle_gamma   90.00
#
_symmetry.space_group_name_H-M   'P 1'
#
loop_
_entity.id
_entity.type
_entity.pdbx_description
1 polymer ?
#
loop_
_entity_poly.entity_id
_entity_poly.type
_entity_poly.pdbx_seq_one_letter_code
_entity_poly.pdbx_strand_id
1 'polypeptide(L)'
;MKFKAIVFWMCGLVVLSACQSAANPPAGPTEAAIAPTGMTTTVIPGPTPTVAAADLSNPFVYCASVGTIDQPDGRYTGEAKPKAVIEGLMKASGASAEIPLDVFSQGSVWRCMDGKVYGCFVGANLPCDSKADTSKESTPDMDAYCKSNPSAEFIPAAVTGHATIYEWKCQAGKAVAGNQTFQVDAQGYISEIWYVVEP
;
A
#
# COMPACT_ATOMS: atom_id res chain seq x y z
N MET A 1 50.45 -22.09 4.54
CA MET A 1 49.88 -23.44 4.31
C MET A 1 48.88 -23.34 3.18
N LYS A 2 49.10 -24.11 2.11
CA LYS A 2 48.32 -24.09 0.86
C LYS A 2 47.19 -25.11 1.00
N PHE A 3 45.93 -24.73 0.81
CA PHE A 3 44.85 -25.68 0.55
C PHE A 3 44.37 -25.53 -0.89
N LYS A 4 44.46 -26.66 -1.60
CA LYS A 4 44.27 -26.82 -3.04
C LYS A 4 42.80 -26.68 -3.43
N ALA A 5 42.59 -26.00 -4.55
CA ALA A 5 41.40 -26.12 -5.38
C ALA A 5 41.23 -27.58 -5.84
N ILE A 6 40.00 -28.09 -5.78
CA ILE A 6 39.58 -29.28 -6.52
C ILE A 6 38.49 -28.81 -7.48
N VAL A 7 38.89 -28.74 -8.74
CA VAL A 7 38.04 -28.66 -9.91
C VAL A 7 37.38 -30.03 -10.07
N PHE A 8 36.04 -30.08 -10.08
CA PHE A 8 35.31 -31.22 -10.62
C PHE A 8 34.57 -30.77 -11.87
N TRP A 9 35.09 -31.25 -12.99
CA TRP A 9 34.53 -31.20 -14.32
C TRP A 9 33.74 -32.50 -14.50
N MET A 10 32.45 -32.44 -14.85
CA MET A 10 31.85 -33.27 -15.91
C MET A 10 30.32 -33.16 -16.00
N CYS A 11 29.87 -33.17 -17.26
CA CYS A 11 28.61 -33.68 -17.81
C CYS A 11 27.30 -33.11 -17.21
N GLY A 12 26.54 -32.28 -17.91
CA GLY A 12 26.06 -32.52 -19.26
C GLY A 12 24.80 -33.37 -19.22
N LEU A 13 23.64 -32.74 -19.00
CA LEU A 13 22.34 -33.30 -19.37
C LEU A 13 21.34 -32.16 -19.54
N VAL A 14 21.19 -31.76 -20.79
CA VAL A 14 20.08 -30.94 -21.29
C VAL A 14 18.87 -31.86 -21.34
N VAL A 15 17.86 -31.60 -20.51
CA VAL A 15 16.52 -32.17 -20.71
C VAL A 15 15.59 -31.03 -21.08
N LEU A 16 15.37 -30.86 -22.38
CA LEU A 16 14.19 -30.22 -22.91
C LEU A 16 12.98 -31.02 -22.42
N SER A 17 12.17 -30.46 -21.53
CA SER A 17 10.85 -31.01 -21.23
C SER A 17 9.80 -30.11 -21.88
N ALA A 18 9.14 -30.68 -22.89
CA ALA A 18 8.20 -30.04 -23.78
C ALA A 18 6.91 -29.59 -23.09
N CYS A 19 6.33 -28.50 -23.59
CA CYS A 19 4.96 -28.08 -23.38
C CYS A 19 3.98 -29.25 -23.58
N GLN A 20 3.14 -29.53 -22.59
CA GLN A 20 1.95 -30.35 -22.77
C GLN A 20 0.73 -29.45 -22.75
N SER A 21 0.23 -29.18 -23.96
CA SER A 21 -1.13 -28.75 -24.22
C SER A 21 -2.09 -29.81 -23.69
N ALA A 22 -2.96 -29.43 -22.76
CA ALA A 22 -4.12 -30.24 -22.40
C ALA A 22 -5.11 -30.23 -23.58
N ALA A 23 -5.21 -31.36 -24.27
CA ALA A 23 -6.24 -31.62 -25.26
C ALA A 23 -7.58 -31.88 -24.57
N ASN A 24 -8.65 -31.32 -25.15
CA ASN A 24 -10.03 -31.53 -24.72
C ASN A 24 -10.43 -33.02 -24.79
N PRO A 25 -11.28 -33.50 -23.85
CA PRO A 25 -11.81 -34.86 -23.90
C PRO A 25 -12.83 -35.03 -25.05
N PRO A 26 -12.95 -36.25 -25.62
CA PRO A 26 -13.89 -36.55 -26.69
C PRO A 26 -15.33 -36.70 -26.19
N ALA A 27 -16.26 -36.38 -27.09
CA ALA A 27 -17.70 -36.53 -26.95
C ALA A 27 -18.09 -37.98 -26.61
N GLY A 28 -18.83 -38.14 -25.51
CA GLY A 28 -19.48 -39.39 -25.14
C GLY A 28 -20.72 -39.67 -26.02
N PRO A 29 -21.14 -40.94 -26.10
CA PRO A 29 -22.28 -41.34 -26.92
C PRO A 29 -23.60 -40.94 -26.26
N THR A 30 -24.57 -40.65 -27.13
CA THR A 30 -25.97 -40.33 -26.89
C THR A 30 -26.65 -41.43 -26.07
N GLU A 31 -26.93 -41.17 -24.79
CA GLU A 31 -27.73 -42.05 -23.94
C GLU A 31 -29.20 -41.60 -23.96
N ALA A 32 -30.07 -42.58 -24.21
CA ALA A 32 -31.49 -42.41 -24.44
C ALA A 32 -32.22 -41.85 -23.21
N ALA A 33 -33.07 -40.85 -23.46
CA ALA A 33 -33.98 -40.29 -22.48
C ALA A 33 -35.01 -41.34 -22.03
N ILE A 34 -34.89 -41.81 -20.79
CA ILE A 34 -35.98 -42.44 -20.05
C ILE A 34 -36.51 -41.36 -19.10
N ALA A 35 -37.74 -40.93 -19.33
CA ALA A 35 -38.42 -39.94 -18.49
C ALA A 35 -38.73 -40.54 -17.10
N PRO A 36 -38.28 -39.94 -15.98
CA PRO A 36 -38.82 -40.27 -14.68
C PRO A 36 -40.18 -39.58 -14.51
N THR A 37 -41.22 -40.39 -14.35
CA THR A 37 -42.50 -39.99 -13.76
C THR A 37 -42.27 -39.26 -12.44
N GLY A 38 -42.92 -38.09 -12.30
CA GLY A 38 -42.60 -37.08 -11.31
C GLY A 38 -42.73 -37.51 -9.85
N MET A 39 -41.79 -37.02 -9.06
CA MET A 39 -41.96 -36.73 -7.64
C MET A 39 -41.69 -35.24 -7.45
N THR A 40 -42.75 -34.47 -7.24
CA THR A 40 -42.67 -33.06 -6.82
C THR A 40 -42.09 -33.03 -5.41
N THR A 41 -40.75 -32.96 -5.31
CA THR A 41 -40.08 -32.63 -4.06
C THR A 41 -40.25 -31.14 -3.85
N THR A 42 -41.12 -30.76 -2.92
CA THR A 42 -41.17 -29.40 -2.37
C THR A 42 -39.83 -29.12 -1.72
N VAL A 43 -38.97 -28.35 -2.40
CA VAL A 43 -37.77 -27.77 -1.79
C VAL A 43 -38.25 -26.68 -0.85
N ILE A 44 -38.23 -26.97 0.46
CA ILE A 44 -38.40 -25.94 1.48
C ILE A 44 -37.13 -25.07 1.42
N PRO A 45 -37.23 -23.75 1.16
CA PRO A 45 -36.07 -22.88 1.26
C PRO A 45 -35.57 -22.96 2.70
N GLY A 46 -34.36 -23.50 2.88
CA GLY A 46 -33.66 -23.42 4.16
C GLY A 46 -33.46 -21.95 4.53
N PRO A 47 -33.34 -21.62 5.83
CA PRO A 47 -33.03 -20.25 6.23
C PRO A 47 -31.74 -19.83 5.51
N THR A 48 -31.83 -18.79 4.69
CA THR A 48 -30.66 -18.12 4.12
C THR A 48 -29.74 -17.81 5.29
N PRO A 49 -28.44 -18.18 5.26
CA PRO A 49 -27.53 -17.75 6.31
C PRO A 49 -27.55 -16.23 6.34
N THR A 50 -28.12 -15.67 7.41
CA THR A 50 -28.00 -14.25 7.71
C THR A 50 -26.52 -14.01 7.95
N VAL A 51 -25.82 -13.50 6.94
CA VAL A 51 -24.48 -12.95 7.13
C VAL A 51 -24.65 -11.86 8.17
N ALA A 52 -24.10 -12.07 9.37
CA ALA A 52 -24.09 -11.07 10.42
C ALA A 52 -23.57 -9.77 9.79
N ALA A 53 -24.31 -8.68 9.97
CA ALA A 53 -23.88 -7.38 9.47
C ALA A 53 -22.49 -7.09 10.04
N ALA A 54 -21.52 -6.82 9.15
CA ALA A 54 -20.17 -6.48 9.56
C ALA A 54 -20.22 -5.24 10.46
N ASP A 55 -19.48 -5.27 11.57
CA ASP A 55 -19.34 -4.11 12.43
C ASP A 55 -18.44 -3.07 11.76
N LEU A 56 -19.04 -2.21 10.92
CA LEU A 56 -18.35 -1.14 10.22
C LEU A 56 -17.96 0.03 11.14
N SER A 57 -18.21 -0.05 12.45
CA SER A 57 -17.62 0.88 13.42
C SER A 57 -16.20 0.46 13.83
N ASN A 58 -15.86 -0.82 13.66
CA ASN A 58 -14.51 -1.32 13.85
C ASN A 58 -13.64 -1.01 12.61
N PRO A 59 -12.54 -0.24 12.75
CA PRO A 59 -11.73 0.20 11.62
C PRO A 59 -11.06 -0.97 10.87
N PHE A 60 -10.74 -2.06 11.56
CA PHE A 60 -10.11 -3.24 10.95
C PHE A 60 -11.11 -4.05 10.12
N VAL A 61 -12.34 -4.21 10.63
CA VAL A 61 -13.45 -4.83 9.88
C VAL A 61 -13.82 -3.95 8.69
N TYR A 62 -13.86 -2.63 8.89
CA TYR A 62 -14.12 -1.66 7.83
C TYR A 62 -13.11 -1.80 6.69
N CYS A 63 -11.81 -1.70 6.97
CA CYS A 63 -10.79 -1.81 5.93
C CYS A 63 -10.83 -3.17 5.22
N ALA A 64 -10.96 -4.28 5.96
CA ALA A 64 -11.11 -5.61 5.35
C ALA A 64 -12.32 -5.70 4.40
N SER A 65 -13.37 -4.92 4.65
CA SER A 65 -14.60 -4.91 3.85
C SER A 65 -14.50 -3.99 2.62
N VAL A 66 -13.85 -2.83 2.73
CA VAL A 66 -13.80 -1.82 1.65
C VAL A 66 -12.55 -1.91 0.79
N GLY A 67 -11.51 -2.63 1.24
CA GLY A 67 -10.25 -2.78 0.53
C GLY A 67 -9.37 -1.54 0.65
N THR A 68 -9.25 -0.78 -0.43
CA THR A 68 -8.34 0.37 -0.53
C THR A 68 -9.14 1.66 -0.68
N ILE A 69 -8.98 2.61 0.24
CA ILE A 69 -9.58 3.94 0.19
C ILE A 69 -8.70 4.94 0.94
N ASP A 70 -8.48 6.11 0.35
CA ASP A 70 -7.57 7.14 0.88
C ASP A 70 -8.04 7.74 2.21
N GLN A 71 -9.35 7.77 2.45
CA GLN A 71 -9.96 8.21 3.70
C GLN A 71 -11.24 7.41 3.96
N PRO A 72 -11.60 7.14 5.23
CA PRO A 72 -12.88 6.55 5.58
C PRO A 72 -14.03 7.40 5.03
N ASP A 73 -15.00 6.75 4.38
CA ASP A 73 -16.19 7.38 3.83
C ASP A 73 -17.43 7.08 4.68
N GLY A 74 -18.61 7.48 4.19
CA GLY A 74 -19.88 7.32 4.91
C GLY A 74 -20.30 5.88 5.23
N ARG A 75 -19.56 4.86 4.77
CA ARG A 75 -19.77 3.47 5.19
C ARG A 75 -19.17 3.18 6.57
N TYR A 76 -18.15 3.94 6.99
CA TYR A 76 -17.58 3.83 8.33
C TYR A 76 -18.48 4.51 9.35
N THR A 77 -18.85 3.80 10.42
CA THR A 77 -19.83 4.31 11.40
C THR A 77 -19.22 4.58 12.78
N GLY A 78 -17.91 4.41 12.93
CA GLY A 78 -17.19 4.65 14.18
C GLY A 78 -16.67 6.09 14.32
N GLU A 79 -15.86 6.32 15.36
CA GLU A 79 -15.24 7.61 15.61
C GLU A 79 -14.26 7.99 14.49
N ALA A 80 -14.24 9.25 14.05
CA ALA A 80 -13.33 9.69 12.97
C ALA A 80 -11.84 9.35 13.23
N LYS A 81 -11.44 9.32 14.51
CA LYS A 81 -10.09 8.95 14.97
C LYS A 81 -10.19 7.87 16.05
N PRO A 82 -10.40 6.59 15.68
CA PRO A 82 -10.68 5.54 16.64
C PRO A 82 -9.47 5.32 17.54
N LYS A 83 -9.70 5.19 18.85
CA LYS A 83 -8.64 4.98 19.83
C LYS A 83 -7.66 3.85 19.46
N ALA A 84 -8.18 2.72 18.99
CA ALA A 84 -7.35 1.57 18.56
C ALA A 84 -6.39 1.93 17.41
N VAL A 85 -6.84 2.76 16.46
CA VAL A 85 -5.99 3.24 15.36
C VAL A 85 -4.90 4.17 15.87
N ILE A 86 -5.27 5.10 16.76
CA ILE A 86 -4.34 6.11 17.29
C ILE A 86 -3.26 5.47 18.17
N GLU A 87 -3.64 4.60 19.11
CA GLU A 87 -2.68 3.90 19.96
C GLU A 87 -1.79 2.93 19.15
N GLY A 88 -2.38 2.23 18.19
CA GLY A 88 -1.65 1.35 17.29
C GLY A 88 -0.65 2.12 16.41
N LEU A 89 -1.04 3.28 15.89
CA LEU A 89 -0.15 4.17 15.12
C LEU A 89 0.98 4.73 15.99
N MET A 90 0.70 5.14 17.22
CA MET A 90 1.72 5.64 18.16
C MET A 90 2.78 4.56 18.40
N LYS A 91 2.36 3.31 18.59
CA LYS A 91 3.26 2.16 18.71
C LYS A 91 4.04 1.88 17.43
N ALA A 92 3.38 1.85 16.28
CA ALA A 92 3.98 1.48 15.00
C ALA A 92 4.99 2.53 14.49
N SER A 93 4.71 3.81 14.73
CA SER A 93 5.60 4.92 14.36
C SER A 93 6.75 5.15 15.32
N GLY A 94 6.75 4.50 16.49
CA GLY A 94 7.73 4.76 17.54
C GLY A 94 7.64 6.17 18.12
N ALA A 95 6.47 6.81 18.03
CA ALA A 95 6.24 8.13 18.58
C ALA A 95 6.49 8.14 20.11
N SER A 96 7.05 9.25 20.61
CA SER A 96 7.37 9.37 22.03
C SER A 96 6.12 9.18 22.88
N ALA A 97 6.24 8.35 23.91
CA ALA A 97 5.18 8.15 24.91
C ALA A 97 4.87 9.43 25.72
N GLU A 98 5.70 10.46 25.61
CA GLU A 98 5.48 11.78 26.22
C GLU A 98 4.48 12.64 25.43
N ILE A 99 4.22 12.32 24.15
CA ILE A 99 3.24 13.05 23.35
C ILE A 99 1.84 12.72 23.88
N PRO A 100 1.04 13.70 24.34
CA PRO A 100 -0.32 13.44 24.76
C PRO A 100 -1.16 12.81 23.63
N LEU A 101 -1.97 11.80 23.96
CA LEU A 101 -2.72 11.02 22.97
C LEU A 101 -3.68 11.89 22.14
N ASP A 102 -4.23 12.95 22.71
CA ASP A 102 -5.10 13.91 22.03
C ASP A 102 -4.33 14.74 21.00
N VAL A 103 -3.11 15.21 21.35
CA VAL A 103 -2.21 15.91 20.41
C VAL A 103 -1.79 14.98 19.28
N PHE A 104 -1.43 13.74 19.61
CA PHE A 104 -1.07 12.74 18.61
C PHE A 104 -2.25 12.41 17.68
N SER A 105 -3.44 12.23 18.26
CA SER A 105 -4.68 12.01 17.52
C SER A 105 -4.94 13.17 16.55
N GLN A 106 -4.85 14.43 16.99
CA GLN A 106 -5.09 15.60 16.13
C GLN A 106 -4.19 15.63 14.89
N GLY A 107 -2.90 15.29 15.04
CA GLY A 107 -1.95 15.20 13.92
C GLY A 107 -1.99 13.90 13.13
N SER A 108 -2.86 12.95 13.48
CA SER A 108 -2.94 11.65 12.81
C SER A 108 -4.07 11.58 11.79
N VAL A 109 -3.80 10.89 10.68
CA VAL A 109 -4.78 10.47 9.68
C VAL A 109 -4.64 8.97 9.47
N TRP A 110 -5.71 8.34 8.98
CA TRP A 110 -5.70 6.92 8.65
C TRP A 110 -6.45 6.65 7.36
N ARG A 111 -6.10 5.54 6.72
CA ARG A 111 -6.66 5.08 5.46
C ARG A 111 -6.71 3.56 5.43
N CYS A 112 -7.43 3.01 4.46
CA CYS A 112 -7.35 1.59 4.16
C CYS A 112 -6.44 1.37 2.96
N MET A 113 -5.48 0.46 3.11
CA MET A 113 -4.60 0.03 2.03
C MET A 113 -4.52 -1.48 2.04
N ASP A 114 -4.97 -2.11 0.95
CA ASP A 114 -5.01 -3.58 0.79
C ASP A 114 -5.76 -4.28 1.93
N GLY A 115 -6.91 -3.70 2.32
CA GLY A 115 -7.75 -4.24 3.39
C GLY A 115 -7.21 -4.06 4.81
N LYS A 116 -6.06 -3.40 4.98
CA LYS A 116 -5.43 -3.13 6.28
C LYS A 116 -5.57 -1.66 6.66
N VAL A 117 -5.54 -1.40 7.96
CA VAL A 117 -5.49 -0.04 8.49
C VAL A 117 -4.05 0.47 8.40
N TYR A 118 -3.87 1.63 7.80
CA TYR A 118 -2.62 2.38 7.82
C TYR A 118 -2.84 3.75 8.45
N GLY A 119 -1.87 4.20 9.24
CA GLY A 119 -1.87 5.53 9.84
C GLY A 119 -0.63 6.34 9.46
N CYS A 120 -0.78 7.66 9.46
CA CYS A 120 0.31 8.62 9.32
C CYS A 120 0.11 9.75 10.34
N PHE A 121 1.19 10.15 11.01
CA PHE A 121 1.21 11.26 11.96
C PHE A 121 2.09 12.38 11.41
N VAL A 122 1.54 13.60 11.32
CA VAL A 122 2.23 14.73 10.66
C VAL A 122 3.55 15.12 11.33
N GLY A 123 3.76 14.84 12.62
CA GLY A 123 5.06 14.95 13.30
C GLY A 123 5.95 16.11 12.84
N ALA A 124 7.13 15.79 12.29
CA ALA A 124 8.11 16.72 11.75
C ALA A 124 7.74 17.27 10.35
N ASN A 125 6.48 17.69 10.18
CA ASN A 125 5.90 18.17 8.91
C ASN A 125 5.87 17.10 7.80
N LEU A 126 5.50 15.87 8.14
CA LEU A 126 5.25 14.80 7.18
C LEU A 126 3.97 15.08 6.38
N PRO A 127 3.98 14.86 5.04
CA PRO A 127 2.88 15.17 4.14
C PRO A 127 1.78 14.08 4.16
N CYS A 128 1.19 13.80 5.33
CA CYS A 128 0.26 12.68 5.52
C CYS A 128 -1.04 12.76 4.69
N ASP A 129 -1.43 13.94 4.24
CA ASP A 129 -2.68 14.19 3.51
C ASP A 129 -2.48 14.52 2.03
N SER A 130 -1.24 14.46 1.53
CA SER A 130 -0.92 14.78 0.13
C SER A 130 -0.24 13.63 -0.59
N LYS A 131 -0.53 13.54 -1.89
CA LYS A 131 0.16 12.60 -2.78
C LYS A 131 1.63 13.02 -2.94
N ALA A 132 2.48 12.03 -3.13
CA ALA A 132 3.87 12.23 -3.45
C ALA A 132 4.02 13.08 -4.72
N ASP A 133 4.90 14.08 -4.68
CA ASP A 133 5.32 14.81 -5.86
C ASP A 133 6.40 14.00 -6.59
N THR A 134 6.00 13.47 -7.74
CA THR A 134 6.81 12.61 -8.62
C THR A 134 7.41 13.39 -9.80
N SER A 135 7.19 14.70 -9.85
CA SER A 135 7.76 15.57 -10.87
C SER A 135 9.28 15.69 -10.73
N LYS A 136 9.98 15.72 -11.87
CA LYS A 136 11.40 16.10 -11.95
C LYS A 136 11.60 17.51 -12.48
N GLU A 137 10.52 18.26 -12.66
CA GLU A 137 10.54 19.66 -13.08
C GLU A 137 10.72 20.58 -11.88
N SER A 138 11.55 21.60 -12.03
CA SER A 138 11.74 22.58 -10.96
C SER A 138 10.53 23.51 -10.81
N THR A 139 10.30 23.98 -9.59
CA THR A 139 9.32 25.04 -9.32
C THR A 139 9.97 26.42 -9.43
N PRO A 140 9.19 27.50 -9.61
CA PRO A 140 9.70 28.87 -9.57
C PRO A 140 10.46 29.21 -8.29
N ASP A 141 10.05 28.67 -7.14
CA ASP A 141 10.68 28.91 -5.84
C ASP A 141 12.06 28.24 -5.75
N MET A 142 12.20 27.03 -6.32
CA MET A 142 13.48 26.34 -6.42
C MET A 142 14.43 27.07 -7.36
N ASP A 143 13.92 27.54 -8.50
CA ASP A 143 14.69 28.37 -9.44
C ASP A 143 15.15 29.69 -8.80
N ALA A 144 14.29 30.33 -7.99
CA ALA A 144 14.64 31.53 -7.24
C ALA A 144 15.70 31.24 -6.17
N TYR A 145 15.55 30.14 -5.44
CA TYR A 145 16.54 29.69 -4.46
C TYR A 145 17.90 29.45 -5.11
N CYS A 146 17.96 28.78 -6.25
CA CYS A 146 19.21 28.50 -6.94
C CYS A 146 19.88 29.73 -7.55
N LYS A 147 19.13 30.78 -7.94
CA LYS A 147 19.75 32.06 -8.34
C LYS A 147 20.58 32.67 -7.21
N SER A 148 20.08 32.60 -5.99
CA SER A 148 20.78 33.09 -4.80
C SER A 148 21.83 32.11 -4.27
N ASN A 149 21.71 30.82 -4.61
CA ASN A 149 22.56 29.74 -4.12
C ASN A 149 23.02 28.84 -5.29
N PRO A 150 23.90 29.32 -6.19
CA PRO A 150 24.11 28.71 -7.51
C PRO A 150 24.75 27.32 -7.51
N SER A 151 25.34 26.90 -6.40
CA SER A 151 25.99 25.59 -6.22
C SER A 151 25.61 24.93 -4.89
N ALA A 152 24.42 25.21 -4.36
CA ALA A 152 23.94 24.51 -3.17
C ALA A 152 23.73 23.02 -3.47
N GLU A 153 24.36 22.14 -2.67
CA GLU A 153 24.23 20.69 -2.83
C GLU A 153 22.89 20.14 -2.33
N PHE A 154 22.06 20.96 -1.69
CA PHE A 154 20.73 20.61 -1.20
C PHE A 154 19.78 21.82 -1.25
N ILE A 155 18.54 21.61 -1.69
CA ILE A 155 17.44 22.56 -1.59
C ILE A 155 16.51 22.13 -0.45
N PRO A 156 16.25 22.98 0.57
CA PRO A 156 15.41 22.61 1.71
C PRO A 156 13.95 22.27 1.36
N ALA A 157 13.32 21.41 2.16
CA ALA A 157 11.90 21.08 2.05
C ALA A 157 10.97 22.31 2.14
N ALA A 158 11.41 23.37 2.81
CA ALA A 158 10.70 24.65 2.84
C ALA A 158 10.60 25.33 1.45
N VAL A 159 11.41 24.90 0.47
CA VAL A 159 11.44 25.39 -0.91
C VAL A 159 10.91 24.34 -1.88
N THR A 160 11.29 23.07 -1.74
CA THR A 160 10.82 21.98 -2.61
C THR A 160 9.41 21.49 -2.29
N GLY A 161 8.89 21.85 -1.11
CA GLY A 161 7.77 21.17 -0.49
C GLY A 161 8.20 19.86 0.19
N HIS A 162 7.31 19.34 1.03
CA HIS A 162 7.54 18.14 1.83
C HIS A 162 7.15 16.84 1.12
N ALA A 163 6.46 16.94 -0.02
CA ALA A 163 5.93 15.78 -0.75
C ALA A 163 6.84 15.26 -1.86
N THR A 164 7.93 15.96 -2.20
CA THR A 164 8.83 15.51 -3.27
C THR A 164 9.54 14.21 -2.88
N ILE A 165 9.64 13.29 -3.84
CA ILE A 165 10.36 12.02 -3.65
C ILE A 165 11.81 12.09 -4.10
N TYR A 166 12.28 13.25 -4.57
CA TYR A 166 13.64 13.45 -5.05
C TYR A 166 14.43 14.35 -4.11
N GLU A 167 15.73 14.07 -3.99
CA GLU A 167 16.70 15.08 -3.60
C GLU A 167 16.74 16.19 -4.64
N TRP A 168 17.00 17.41 -4.20
CA TRP A 168 17.16 18.56 -5.08
C TRP A 168 18.41 19.32 -4.75
N LYS A 169 19.10 19.81 -5.77
CA LYS A 169 20.29 20.64 -5.64
C LYS A 169 20.32 21.73 -6.69
N CYS A 170 21.22 22.68 -6.53
CA CYS A 170 21.48 23.74 -7.48
C CYS A 170 22.76 23.46 -8.26
N GLN A 171 22.67 23.55 -9.59
CA GLN A 171 23.81 23.46 -10.49
C GLN A 171 23.80 24.67 -11.44
N ALA A 172 24.84 25.49 -11.37
CA ALA A 172 24.97 26.70 -12.18
C ALA A 172 23.73 27.62 -12.11
N GLY A 173 23.15 27.78 -10.92
CA GLY A 173 21.99 28.64 -10.70
C GLY A 173 20.64 28.04 -11.09
N LYS A 174 20.59 26.74 -11.41
CA LYS A 174 19.37 26.00 -11.78
C LYS A 174 19.10 24.86 -10.81
N ALA A 175 17.84 24.64 -10.47
CA ALA A 175 17.43 23.49 -9.68
C ALA A 175 17.46 22.22 -10.53
N VAL A 176 18.03 21.16 -9.98
CA VAL A 176 18.20 19.86 -10.65
C VAL A 176 17.76 18.75 -9.69
N ALA A 177 16.86 17.88 -10.18
CA ALA A 177 16.44 16.70 -9.45
C ALA A 177 17.59 15.68 -9.36
N GLY A 178 17.80 15.17 -8.17
CA GLY A 178 18.80 14.16 -7.84
C GLY A 178 18.20 12.76 -7.78
N ASN A 179 18.66 11.99 -6.79
CA ASN A 179 18.18 10.63 -6.57
C ASN A 179 16.76 10.64 -6.02
N GLN A 180 16.01 9.58 -6.31
CA GLN A 180 14.76 9.31 -5.62
C GLN A 180 15.05 8.77 -4.23
N THR A 181 14.54 9.43 -3.19
CA THR A 181 14.76 9.08 -1.77
C THR A 181 13.58 8.38 -1.13
N PHE A 182 12.39 8.48 -1.73
CA PHE A 182 11.16 7.90 -1.20
C PHE A 182 10.46 7.03 -2.24
N GLN A 183 9.81 5.97 -1.80
CA GLN A 183 8.95 5.15 -2.64
C GLN A 183 7.52 5.66 -2.63
N VAL A 184 6.80 5.41 -3.72
CA VAL A 184 5.40 5.78 -3.86
C VAL A 184 4.56 4.52 -3.82
N ASP A 185 3.58 4.48 -2.92
CA ASP A 185 2.65 3.35 -2.85
C ASP A 185 1.66 3.34 -4.01
N ALA A 186 0.87 2.28 -4.11
CA ALA A 186 -0.12 2.13 -5.18
C ALA A 186 -1.21 3.21 -5.18
N GLN A 187 -1.43 3.89 -4.05
CA GLN A 187 -2.37 5.00 -3.92
C GLN A 187 -1.71 6.35 -4.26
N GLY A 188 -0.39 6.43 -4.46
CA GLY A 188 0.31 7.65 -4.80
C GLY A 188 0.85 8.44 -3.60
N TYR A 189 0.94 7.85 -2.41
CA TYR A 189 1.58 8.51 -1.25
C TYR A 189 3.01 8.01 -1.03
N ILE A 190 3.82 8.80 -0.30
CA ILE A 190 5.15 8.37 0.17
C ILE A 190 4.98 7.15 1.08
N SER A 191 5.54 6.01 0.72
CA SER A 191 5.26 4.73 1.39
C SER A 191 5.79 4.70 2.83
N GLU A 192 6.96 5.30 3.04
CA GLU A 192 7.73 5.21 4.28
C GLU A 192 7.11 5.98 5.46
N ILE A 193 6.13 6.84 5.20
CA ILE A 193 5.43 7.62 6.25
C ILE A 193 4.10 6.99 6.67
N TRP A 194 3.68 5.89 6.04
CA TRP A 194 2.47 5.16 6.38
C TRP A 194 2.77 3.86 7.11
N TYR A 195 2.28 3.76 8.34
CA TYR A 195 2.51 2.62 9.22
C TYR A 195 1.30 1.71 9.26
N VAL A 196 1.53 0.40 9.13
CA VAL A 196 0.49 -0.61 9.38
C VAL A 196 0.07 -0.51 10.84
N VAL A 197 -1.24 -0.47 11.08
CA VAL A 197 -1.81 -0.58 12.41
C VAL A 197 -2.42 -1.96 12.56
N GLU A 198 -1.95 -2.71 13.56
CA GLU A 198 -2.45 -4.06 13.87
C GLU A 198 -3.67 -3.99 14.81
N PRO A 199 -4.62 -4.95 14.70
CA PRO A 199 -5.78 -5.07 15.59
C PRO A 199 -5.45 -5.25 17.08
#